data_AF-N2AXG5-F1
#
_entry.id   AF-N2AXG5-F1
#
_cell.length_a   1.000
_cell.length_b   1.000
_cell.length_c   1.000
_cell.angle_alpha   90.00
_cell.angle_beta   90.00
_cell.angle_gamma   90.00
#
_symmetry.space_group_name_H-M   'P 1'
#
loop_
_entity.id
_entity.type
_entity.pdbx_description
1 polymer ?
#
loop_
_entity_poly.entity_id
_entity_poly.type
_entity_poly.pdbx_seq_one_letter_code
_entity_poly.pdbx_strand_id
1 'polypeptide(L)'
;MYKNLYTLSNKYKNYKIVVYGVNRTSVNLFTDLALNHSIDVYAFFDMDNRFIGESFVNRPIINISQLKELSHSILIISEINEKQDLQKSIGQDVDILYKDEILDLNEELSKEKIYLYGIGGNGGKIYDILQNKGIAIEGVCVTALGRIEEWCGKTVLPVKQIKQENNCAIIVASDIESNIKEMLDQLNYYNMDKYIFYFMSKNVISNMNFFQVINLALYKKKNLWLYNKGDEYAQYLKKIFWKYQIDIERDL
;
A
#
# COMPACT_ATOMS: atom_id res chain seq x y z
N MET A 1 -11.38 10.48 2.93
CA MET A 1 -9.95 10.41 2.57
C MET A 1 -9.53 8.95 2.44
N TYR A 2 -8.83 8.58 1.37
CA TYR A 2 -8.29 7.24 1.21
C TYR A 2 -7.13 6.97 2.17
N LYS A 3 -7.19 5.80 2.80
CA LYS A 3 -6.14 5.25 3.66
C LYS A 3 -5.87 3.81 3.25
N ASN A 4 -4.63 3.37 3.42
CA ASN A 4 -4.28 1.97 3.21
C ASN A 4 -4.75 1.15 4.40
N LEU A 5 -5.38 0.00 4.13
CA LEU A 5 -5.73 -0.97 5.17
C LEU A 5 -4.47 -1.53 5.85
N TYR A 6 -3.42 -1.77 5.07
CA TYR A 6 -2.13 -2.24 5.56
C TYR A 6 -1.04 -1.19 5.38
N THR A 7 -0.27 -0.96 6.43
CA THR A 7 0.87 -0.04 6.46
C THR A 7 2.09 -0.73 7.05
N LEU A 8 3.24 -0.05 7.04
CA LEU A 8 4.43 -0.53 7.73
C LEU A 8 4.12 -0.76 9.22
N SER A 9 4.43 -1.96 9.72
CA SER A 9 4.26 -2.33 11.12
C SER A 9 5.06 -1.40 12.03
N ASN A 10 4.53 -1.14 13.22
CA ASN A 10 5.20 -0.34 14.25
C ASN A 10 6.61 -0.81 14.58
N LYS A 11 6.86 -2.12 14.46
CA LYS A 11 8.19 -2.71 14.63
C LYS A 11 9.24 -2.09 13.69
N TYR A 12 8.84 -1.73 12.46
CA TYR A 12 9.76 -1.28 11.41
C TYR A 12 9.63 0.20 11.07
N LYS A 13 8.80 0.98 11.78
CA LYS A 13 8.56 2.41 11.47
C LYS A 13 9.82 3.28 11.40
N ASN A 14 10.85 2.95 12.19
CA ASN A 14 12.12 3.68 12.23
C ASN A 14 13.22 3.03 11.39
N TYR A 15 12.89 1.98 10.62
CA TYR A 15 13.86 1.27 9.80
C TYR A 15 13.95 1.88 8.40
N LYS A 16 15.16 1.85 7.83
CA LYS A 16 15.40 2.13 6.41
C LYS A 16 15.00 0.91 5.60
N ILE A 17 13.95 1.06 4.79
CA ILE A 17 13.43 -0.01 3.94
C ILE A 17 14.24 -0.04 2.64
N VAL A 18 14.95 -1.12 2.38
CA VAL A 18 15.76 -1.29 1.15
C VAL A 18 15.13 -2.38 0.30
N VAL A 19 14.99 -2.16 -1.01
CA VAL A 19 14.43 -3.16 -1.93
C VAL A 19 15.57 -3.91 -2.65
N TYR A 20 15.53 -5.24 -2.63
CA TYR A 20 16.53 -6.08 -3.30
C TYR A 20 16.37 -6.08 -4.83
N GLY A 21 17.46 -5.78 -5.52
CA GLY A 21 17.62 -5.84 -6.97
C GLY A 21 17.21 -4.56 -7.71
N VAL A 22 17.68 -4.43 -8.95
CA VAL A 22 17.31 -3.36 -9.88
C VAL A 22 16.82 -4.01 -11.18
N ASN A 23 15.62 -4.58 -11.14
CA ASN A 23 15.00 -5.29 -12.26
C ASN A 23 13.47 -5.12 -12.22
N ARG A 24 12.77 -5.68 -13.20
CA ARG A 24 11.29 -5.57 -13.28
C ARG A 24 10.60 -6.06 -12.00
N THR A 25 11.07 -7.14 -11.40
CA THR A 25 10.47 -7.69 -10.17
C THR A 25 10.64 -6.74 -9.00
N SER A 26 11.84 -6.18 -8.79
CA SER A 26 12.08 -5.25 -7.69
C SER A 26 11.35 -3.92 -7.88
N VAL A 27 11.20 -3.45 -9.13
CA VAL A 27 10.37 -2.28 -9.44
C VAL A 27 8.88 -2.55 -9.18
N ASN A 28 8.37 -3.74 -9.48
CA ASN A 28 6.99 -4.10 -9.14
C ASN A 28 6.77 -4.14 -7.61
N LEU A 29 7.72 -4.72 -6.86
CA LEU A 29 7.69 -4.71 -5.40
C LEU A 29 7.74 -3.29 -4.83
N PHE A 30 8.62 -2.44 -5.35
CA PHE A 30 8.66 -1.03 -5.00
C PHE A 30 7.34 -0.33 -5.29
N THR A 31 6.75 -0.57 -6.46
CA THR A 31 5.47 0.02 -6.86
C THR A 31 4.36 -0.34 -5.89
N ASP A 32 4.30 -1.60 -5.46
CA ASP A 32 3.35 -2.10 -4.48
C ASP A 32 3.57 -1.50 -3.08
N LEU A 33 4.81 -1.49 -2.58
CA LEU A 33 5.17 -0.84 -1.32
C LEU A 33 4.79 0.65 -1.31
N ALA A 34 5.08 1.36 -2.40
CA ALA A 34 4.80 2.79 -2.55
C ALA A 34 3.30 3.08 -2.66
N LEU A 35 2.60 2.44 -3.60
CA LEU A 35 1.22 2.80 -3.96
C LEU A 35 0.17 2.11 -3.09
N ASN A 36 0.38 0.86 -2.69
CA ASN A 36 -0.62 0.12 -1.91
C ASN A 36 -0.40 0.21 -0.39
N HIS A 37 0.81 0.57 0.04
CA HIS A 37 1.15 0.61 1.46
C HIS A 37 1.70 1.96 1.93
N SER A 38 1.98 2.89 1.00
CA SER A 38 2.61 4.19 1.30
C SER A 38 3.88 4.02 2.13
N ILE A 39 4.70 3.01 1.83
CA ILE A 39 5.98 2.79 2.50
C ILE A 39 7.02 3.66 1.84
N ASP A 40 7.85 4.34 2.64
CA ASP A 40 9.00 5.07 2.10
C ASP A 40 10.17 4.11 1.91
N VAL A 41 10.45 3.79 0.65
CA VAL A 41 11.62 2.98 0.29
C VAL A 41 12.84 3.88 0.30
N TYR A 42 13.82 3.57 1.13
CA TYR A 42 15.04 4.34 1.29
C TYR A 42 16.01 4.16 0.12
N ALA A 43 16.21 2.93 -0.35
CA ALA A 43 17.18 2.61 -1.38
C ALA A 43 16.82 1.32 -2.15
N PHE A 44 17.48 1.12 -3.28
CA PHE A 44 17.55 -0.19 -3.95
C PHE A 44 18.93 -0.80 -3.72
N PHE A 45 18.99 -2.11 -3.56
CA PHE A 45 20.23 -2.85 -3.37
C PHE A 45 20.60 -3.58 -4.66
N ASP A 46 21.79 -3.33 -5.19
CA ASP A 46 22.31 -4.04 -6.37
C ASP A 46 23.51 -4.92 -6.00
N MET A 47 23.27 -6.22 -5.91
CA MET A 47 24.29 -7.21 -5.54
C MET A 47 25.45 -7.26 -6.54
N ASP A 48 25.16 -6.99 -7.82
CA ASP A 48 26.12 -7.10 -8.92
C ASP A 48 26.93 -5.81 -9.15
N ASN A 49 26.71 -4.77 -8.34
CA ASN A 49 27.33 -3.45 -8.46
C ASN A 49 27.22 -2.78 -9.85
N ARG A 50 26.17 -3.09 -10.63
CA ARG A 50 25.99 -2.57 -11.99
C ARG A 50 25.51 -1.13 -12.02
N PHE A 51 24.67 -0.75 -11.07
CA PHE A 51 23.99 0.56 -11.07
C PHE A 51 24.37 1.42 -9.86
N ILE A 52 25.49 1.12 -9.19
CA ILE A 52 25.93 1.88 -8.01
C ILE A 52 26.24 3.32 -8.39
N GLY A 53 25.73 4.26 -7.59
CA GLY A 53 25.84 5.71 -7.85
C GLY A 53 24.71 6.26 -8.73
N GLU A 54 23.89 5.40 -9.32
CA GLU A 54 22.63 5.81 -9.94
C GLU A 54 21.49 5.87 -8.89
N SER A 55 20.30 6.29 -9.36
CA SER A 55 19.09 6.33 -8.56
C SER A 55 17.90 5.84 -9.35
N PHE A 56 16.95 5.19 -8.68
CA PHE A 56 15.62 4.90 -9.22
C PHE A 56 14.58 5.72 -8.47
N VAL A 57 13.86 6.61 -9.17
CA VAL A 57 12.83 7.48 -8.60
C VAL A 57 13.36 8.23 -7.36
N ASN A 58 14.48 8.92 -7.54
CA ASN A 58 15.19 9.67 -6.50
C ASN A 58 15.60 8.84 -5.26
N ARG A 59 15.69 7.52 -5.38
CA ARG A 59 16.24 6.64 -4.34
C ARG A 59 17.58 6.08 -4.79
N PRO A 60 18.63 6.17 -3.96
CA PRO A 60 19.96 5.70 -4.33
C PRO A 60 19.95 4.18 -4.54
N ILE A 61 20.83 3.75 -5.44
CA ILE A 61 21.17 2.34 -5.60
C ILE A 61 22.49 2.08 -4.86
N ILE A 62 22.44 1.17 -3.90
CA ILE A 62 23.52 0.89 -2.95
C ILE A 62 24.04 -0.54 -3.07
N ASN A 63 25.29 -0.73 -2.65
CA ASN A 63 25.93 -2.04 -2.58
C ASN A 63 25.92 -2.62 -1.16
N ILE A 64 26.61 -3.75 -0.97
CA ILE A 64 26.65 -4.47 0.30
C ILE A 64 27.36 -3.70 1.41
N SER A 65 28.46 -3.03 1.09
CA SER A 65 29.20 -2.22 2.06
C SER A 65 28.32 -1.07 2.57
N GLN A 66 27.67 -0.36 1.66
CA GLN A 66 26.75 0.73 1.99
C GLN A 66 25.53 0.23 2.77
N LEU A 67 24.96 -0.93 2.41
CA LEU A 67 23.84 -1.53 3.15
C LEU A 67 24.22 -1.84 4.61
N LYS A 68 25.40 -2.42 4.85
CA LYS A 68 25.88 -2.75 6.20
C LYS A 68 26.22 -1.53 7.05
N GLU A 69 26.51 -0.40 6.43
CA GLU A 69 26.71 0.88 7.12
C GLU A 69 25.38 1.55 7.53
N LEU A 70 24.24 1.11 6.99
CA LEU A 70 22.94 1.65 7.36
C LEU A 70 22.53 1.18 8.76
N SER A 71 22.45 2.13 9.69
CA SER A 71 21.79 1.89 10.97
C SER A 71 20.31 1.54 10.76
N HIS A 72 19.83 0.48 11.39
CA HIS A 72 18.42 0.05 11.39
C HIS A 72 17.85 -0.10 9.96
N SER A 73 18.47 -0.90 9.11
CA SER A 73 17.93 -1.23 7.80
C SER A 73 17.38 -2.65 7.73
N ILE A 74 16.34 -2.83 6.92
CA ILE A 74 15.87 -4.16 6.50
C ILE A 74 15.86 -4.24 4.98
N LEU A 75 16.17 -5.43 4.46
CA LEU A 75 16.15 -5.72 3.04
C LEU A 75 14.86 -6.47 2.68
N ILE A 76 14.04 -5.87 1.83
CA ILE A 76 12.79 -6.45 1.35
C ILE A 76 13.02 -7.11 0.01
N ILE A 77 12.62 -8.37 -0.08
CA ILE A 77 12.77 -9.19 -1.28
C ILE A 77 11.41 -9.59 -1.85
N SER A 78 11.38 -9.85 -3.15
CA SER A 78 10.21 -10.46 -3.81
C SER A 78 10.08 -11.93 -3.45
N GLU A 79 8.84 -12.44 -3.45
CA GLU A 79 8.47 -13.85 -3.20
C GLU A 79 9.17 -14.84 -4.15
N ILE A 80 9.63 -14.38 -5.32
CA ILE A 80 10.39 -15.23 -6.26
C ILE A 80 11.81 -15.55 -5.79
N ASN A 81 12.31 -14.80 -4.80
CA ASN A 81 13.65 -14.99 -4.27
C ASN A 81 13.60 -15.83 -2.98
N GLU A 82 14.53 -16.76 -2.86
CA GLU A 82 14.71 -17.56 -1.65
C GLU A 82 15.55 -16.77 -0.63
N LYS A 83 14.95 -16.47 0.53
CA LYS A 83 15.64 -15.74 1.60
C LYS A 83 16.95 -16.39 2.02
N GLN A 84 16.94 -17.71 2.17
CA GLN A 84 18.09 -18.44 2.69
C GLN A 84 19.32 -18.28 1.80
N ASP A 85 19.14 -18.23 0.48
CA ASP A 85 20.25 -18.09 -0.46
C ASP A 85 20.79 -16.66 -0.51
N LEU A 86 19.91 -15.67 -0.40
CA LEU A 86 20.33 -14.28 -0.24
C LEU A 86 21.05 -14.07 1.11
N GLN A 87 20.58 -14.68 2.19
CA GLN A 87 21.20 -14.57 3.50
C GLN A 87 22.64 -15.12 3.50
N LYS A 88 22.89 -16.22 2.78
CA LYS A 88 24.26 -16.77 2.61
C LYS A 88 25.18 -15.79 1.87
N SER A 89 24.64 -15.04 0.91
CA SER A 89 25.41 -14.13 0.05
C SER A 89 25.66 -12.77 0.69
N ILE A 90 24.67 -12.25 1.43
CA ILE A 90 24.67 -10.91 2.03
C ILE A 90 25.28 -10.93 3.45
N GLY A 91 25.12 -12.05 4.18
CA GLY A 91 25.54 -12.21 5.57
C GLY A 91 24.36 -12.21 6.54
N GLN A 92 24.57 -12.75 7.74
CA GLN A 92 23.55 -12.93 8.78
C GLN A 92 23.21 -11.63 9.55
N ASP A 93 23.96 -10.57 9.30
CA ASP A 93 23.86 -9.26 9.93
C ASP A 93 22.78 -8.35 9.30
N VAL A 94 22.19 -8.78 8.17
CA VAL A 94 21.14 -8.03 7.46
C VAL A 94 19.82 -8.77 7.60
N ASP A 95 18.80 -8.11 8.14
CA ASP A 95 17.44 -8.66 8.20
C ASP A 95 16.82 -8.71 6.79
N ILE A 96 16.57 -9.91 6.27
CA ILE A 96 15.94 -10.14 4.96
C ILE A 96 14.49 -10.60 5.15
N LEU A 97 13.54 -9.81 4.65
CA LEU A 97 12.11 -10.02 4.86
C LEU A 97 11.33 -9.98 3.54
N TYR A 98 10.21 -10.69 3.49
CA TYR A 98 9.19 -10.48 2.48
C TYR A 98 8.32 -9.28 2.89
N LYS A 99 7.61 -8.72 1.92
CA LYS A 99 6.68 -7.62 2.14
C LYS A 99 5.67 -7.92 3.26
N ASP A 100 5.04 -9.09 3.23
CA ASP A 100 3.94 -9.40 4.15
C ASP A 100 4.38 -9.52 5.62
N GLU A 101 5.68 -9.68 5.88
CA GLU A 101 6.23 -9.71 7.25
C GLU A 101 6.49 -8.34 7.86
N ILE A 102 6.47 -7.29 7.03
CA ILE A 102 6.66 -5.91 7.48
C ILE A 102 5.35 -5.12 7.51
N LEU A 103 4.25 -5.70 7.03
CA LEU A 103 2.95 -5.07 7.01
C LEU A 103 2.14 -5.42 8.25
N ASP A 104 1.36 -4.47 8.73
CA ASP A 104 0.31 -4.69 9.72
C ASP A 104 -0.91 -3.83 9.36
N LEU A 105 -2.05 -4.10 10.00
CA LEU A 105 -3.20 -3.22 9.91
C LEU A 105 -2.80 -1.79 10.28
N ASN A 106 -3.38 -0.83 9.56
CA ASN A 106 -3.17 0.57 9.86
C ASN A 106 -3.62 0.87 11.30
N GLU A 107 -2.69 1.34 12.13
CA GLU A 107 -2.89 1.53 13.56
C GLU A 107 -4.02 2.52 13.88
N GLU A 108 -4.32 3.44 12.95
CA GLU A 108 -5.40 4.41 13.09
C GLU A 108 -6.76 3.72 13.21
N LEU A 109 -6.95 2.52 12.64
CA LEU A 109 -8.18 1.73 12.76
C LEU A 109 -8.57 1.47 14.21
N SER A 110 -7.60 1.30 15.12
CA SER A 110 -7.89 1.07 16.54
C SER A 110 -8.58 2.25 17.24
N LYS A 111 -8.59 3.43 16.61
CA LYS A 111 -9.15 4.69 17.13
C LYS A 111 -10.49 5.06 16.47
N GLU A 112 -10.91 4.28 15.49
CA GLU A 112 -12.08 4.56 14.65
C GLU A 112 -13.23 3.60 14.95
N LYS A 113 -14.45 4.07 14.72
CA LYS A 113 -15.64 3.23 14.61
C LYS A 113 -15.71 2.63 13.21
N ILE A 114 -15.48 1.33 13.09
CA ILE A 114 -15.27 0.68 11.79
C ILE A 114 -16.55 0.05 11.26
N TYR A 115 -16.89 0.38 10.01
CA TYR A 115 -17.86 -0.34 9.20
C TYR A 115 -17.15 -1.17 8.13
N LEU A 116 -17.60 -2.41 7.92
CA LEU A 116 -17.10 -3.25 6.84
C LEU A 116 -18.06 -3.19 5.65
N TYR A 117 -17.61 -2.68 4.51
CA TYR A 117 -18.39 -2.65 3.28
C TYR A 117 -18.07 -3.89 2.45
N GLY A 118 -19.01 -4.81 2.37
CA GLY A 118 -18.90 -6.06 1.60
C GLY A 118 -18.83 -7.28 2.52
N ILE A 119 -19.78 -8.20 2.33
CA ILE A 119 -19.97 -9.42 3.14
C ILE A 119 -19.58 -10.69 2.38
N GLY A 120 -18.83 -10.55 1.28
CA GLY A 120 -18.34 -11.67 0.48
C GLY A 120 -17.11 -12.36 1.09
N GLY A 121 -16.44 -13.20 0.31
CA GLY A 121 -15.26 -13.95 0.77
C GLY A 121 -14.13 -13.05 1.30
N ASN A 122 -13.86 -11.91 0.65
CA ASN A 122 -12.87 -10.95 1.15
C ASN A 122 -13.33 -10.21 2.42
N GLY A 123 -14.64 -9.96 2.56
CA GLY A 123 -15.24 -9.45 3.79
C GLY A 123 -14.98 -10.37 4.98
N GLY A 124 -15.20 -11.68 4.81
CA GLY A 124 -14.90 -12.68 5.84
C GLY A 124 -13.43 -12.67 6.26
N LYS A 125 -12.51 -12.68 5.28
CA LYS A 125 -11.06 -12.60 5.56
C LYS A 125 -10.68 -11.36 6.38
N ILE A 126 -11.19 -10.19 5.99
CA ILE A 126 -10.90 -8.95 6.70
C ILE A 126 -11.50 -8.98 8.11
N TYR A 127 -12.73 -9.47 8.27
CA TYR A 127 -13.36 -9.62 9.58
C TYR A 127 -12.53 -10.51 10.51
N ASP A 128 -12.07 -11.66 10.04
CA ASP A 128 -11.23 -12.57 10.84
C ASP A 128 -9.91 -11.90 11.26
N ILE A 129 -9.29 -11.15 10.35
CA ILE A 129 -8.05 -10.39 10.64
C ILE A 129 -8.29 -9.32 11.71
N LEU A 130 -9.39 -8.57 11.60
CA LEU A 130 -9.76 -7.55 12.60
C LEU A 130 -10.03 -8.19 13.96
N GLN A 131 -10.79 -9.29 14.02
CA GLN A 131 -11.07 -10.02 15.26
C GLN A 131 -9.79 -10.54 15.92
N ASN A 132 -8.88 -11.14 15.14
CA ASN A 132 -7.59 -11.63 15.63
C ASN A 132 -6.69 -10.51 16.18
N LYS A 133 -6.89 -9.27 15.73
CA LYS A 133 -6.20 -8.07 16.21
C LYS A 133 -6.95 -7.34 17.32
N GLY A 134 -8.08 -7.89 17.79
CA GLY A 134 -8.91 -7.29 18.84
C GLY A 134 -9.65 -6.03 18.38
N ILE A 135 -9.83 -5.83 17.08
CA ILE A 135 -10.50 -4.66 16.50
C ILE A 135 -11.96 -5.03 16.22
N ALA A 136 -12.87 -4.40 16.96
CA ALA A 136 -14.31 -4.58 16.77
C ALA A 136 -14.83 -3.75 15.59
N ILE A 137 -15.78 -4.31 14.86
CA ILE A 137 -16.58 -3.55 13.88
C ILE A 137 -17.92 -3.13 14.50
N GLU A 138 -18.38 -1.94 14.13
CA GLU A 138 -19.70 -1.44 14.53
C GLU A 138 -20.81 -2.17 13.77
N GLY A 139 -20.62 -2.33 12.46
CA GLY A 139 -21.57 -3.02 11.61
C GLY A 139 -21.00 -3.33 10.22
N VAL A 140 -21.85 -3.93 9.40
CA VAL A 140 -21.53 -4.26 8.02
C VAL A 140 -22.51 -3.62 7.07
N CYS A 141 -22.03 -3.23 5.90
CA CYS A 141 -22.88 -2.62 4.89
C CYS A 141 -22.65 -3.17 3.49
N VAL A 142 -23.68 -3.01 2.65
CA VAL A 142 -23.73 -3.44 1.25
C VAL A 142 -24.36 -2.34 0.39
N THR A 143 -24.13 -2.38 -0.94
CA THR A 143 -24.72 -1.40 -1.87
C THR A 143 -26.25 -1.52 -1.89
N ALA A 144 -26.74 -2.76 -1.94
CA ALA A 144 -28.15 -3.10 -1.92
C ALA A 144 -28.37 -4.33 -1.02
N LEU A 145 -29.47 -4.35 -0.29
CA LEU A 145 -29.82 -5.50 0.56
C LEU A 145 -30.10 -6.73 -0.29
N GLY A 146 -29.51 -7.84 0.13
CA GLY A 146 -29.83 -9.17 -0.39
C GLY A 146 -30.78 -9.90 0.56
N ARG A 147 -30.66 -11.23 0.58
CA ARG A 147 -31.40 -12.11 1.50
C ARG A 147 -30.76 -12.25 2.87
N ILE A 148 -29.53 -11.75 3.05
CA ILE A 148 -28.77 -11.85 4.28
C ILE A 148 -29.05 -10.60 5.12
N GLU A 149 -29.75 -10.78 6.23
CA GLU A 149 -30.11 -9.70 7.16
C GLU A 149 -29.08 -9.54 8.29
N GLU A 150 -28.38 -10.62 8.63
CA GLU A 150 -27.32 -10.66 9.65
C GLU A 150 -26.09 -11.40 9.12
N TRP A 151 -24.90 -10.87 9.41
CA TRP A 151 -23.62 -11.44 9.03
C TRP A 151 -22.62 -11.28 10.18
N CYS A 152 -22.03 -12.39 10.64
CA CYS A 152 -21.11 -12.43 11.79
C CYS A 152 -21.67 -11.73 13.05
N GLY A 153 -22.97 -11.92 13.34
CA GLY A 153 -23.64 -11.31 14.49
C GLY A 153 -23.91 -9.80 14.35
N LYS A 154 -23.77 -9.26 13.14
CA LYS A 154 -24.01 -7.84 12.82
C LYS A 154 -25.12 -7.71 11.79
N THR A 155 -26.06 -6.80 12.03
CA THR A 155 -27.10 -6.45 11.05
C THR A 155 -26.46 -5.90 9.79
N VAL A 156 -26.92 -6.40 8.63
CA VAL A 156 -26.50 -5.93 7.31
C VAL A 156 -27.30 -4.69 6.95
N LEU A 157 -26.62 -3.57 6.75
CA LEU A 157 -27.25 -2.31 6.38
C LEU A 157 -26.98 -1.97 4.90
N PRO A 158 -27.89 -1.28 4.20
CA PRO A 158 -27.52 -0.53 3.02
C PRO A 158 -26.48 0.53 3.40
N VAL A 159 -25.49 0.78 2.55
CA VAL A 159 -24.45 1.81 2.79
C VAL A 159 -25.07 3.19 3.07
N LYS A 160 -26.24 3.48 2.51
CA LYS A 160 -26.99 4.73 2.74
C LYS A 160 -27.56 4.90 4.15
N GLN A 161 -27.56 3.85 4.94
CA GLN A 161 -28.09 3.84 6.31
C GLN A 161 -26.98 3.81 7.37
N ILE A 162 -25.70 3.80 6.98
CA ILE A 162 -24.60 3.86 7.95
C ILE A 162 -24.59 5.25 8.62
N LYS A 163 -24.35 5.26 9.92
CA LYS A 163 -24.25 6.52 10.68
C LYS A 163 -22.94 7.22 10.34
N GLN A 164 -23.02 8.52 10.05
CA GLN A 164 -21.87 9.39 9.77
C GLN A 164 -21.48 10.14 11.04
N GLU A 165 -21.04 9.41 12.06
CA GLU A 165 -20.56 10.03 13.31
C GLU A 165 -19.09 10.49 13.15
N ASN A 166 -18.63 11.34 14.06
CA ASN A 166 -17.21 11.68 14.13
C ASN A 166 -16.40 10.42 14.43
N ASN A 167 -15.21 10.30 13.82
CA ASN A 167 -14.32 9.13 13.93
C ASN A 167 -14.96 7.82 13.43
N CYS A 168 -15.67 7.88 12.31
CA CYS A 168 -16.11 6.69 11.58
C CYS A 168 -15.17 6.40 10.41
N ALA A 169 -14.88 5.12 10.23
CA ALA A 169 -14.11 4.59 9.13
C ALA A 169 -14.88 3.48 8.41
N ILE A 170 -14.65 3.34 7.12
CA ILE A 170 -15.20 2.24 6.32
C ILE A 170 -14.07 1.48 5.65
N ILE A 171 -14.08 0.15 5.78
CA ILE A 171 -13.16 -0.73 5.07
C ILE A 171 -13.88 -1.29 3.84
N VAL A 172 -13.32 -1.04 2.66
CA VAL A 172 -13.84 -1.55 1.39
C VAL A 172 -13.33 -2.97 1.16
N ALA A 173 -14.19 -3.95 1.38
CA ALA A 173 -13.84 -5.36 1.40
C ALA A 173 -14.15 -6.08 0.08
N SER A 174 -13.52 -5.63 -1.00
CA SER A 174 -13.56 -6.31 -2.29
C SER A 174 -12.16 -6.47 -2.87
N ASP A 175 -11.97 -7.56 -3.62
CA ASP A 175 -10.78 -7.87 -4.41
C ASP A 175 -11.04 -7.78 -5.92
N ILE A 176 -12.19 -7.22 -6.31
CA ILE A 176 -12.58 -7.01 -7.72
C ILE A 176 -12.56 -5.51 -7.99
N GLU A 177 -11.71 -5.08 -8.93
CA GLU A 177 -11.46 -3.65 -9.21
C GLU A 177 -12.74 -2.87 -9.57
N SER A 178 -13.63 -3.46 -10.39
CA SER A 178 -14.91 -2.84 -10.72
C SER A 178 -15.80 -2.62 -9.49
N ASN A 179 -15.81 -3.58 -8.57
CA ASN A 179 -16.61 -3.51 -7.35
C ASN A 179 -16.02 -2.48 -6.38
N ILE A 180 -14.69 -2.45 -6.22
CA ILE A 180 -14.01 -1.43 -5.42
C ILE A 180 -14.39 -0.04 -5.93
N LYS A 181 -14.30 0.18 -7.25
CA LYS A 181 -14.66 1.46 -7.86
C LYS A 181 -16.12 1.84 -7.58
N GLU A 182 -17.05 0.92 -7.80
CA GLU A 182 -18.47 1.17 -7.51
C GLU A 182 -18.71 1.51 -6.04
N MET A 183 -18.11 0.75 -5.13
CA MET A 183 -18.23 0.97 -3.68
C MET A 183 -17.67 2.33 -3.28
N LEU A 184 -16.51 2.71 -3.81
CA LEU A 184 -15.91 4.02 -3.56
C LEU A 184 -16.75 5.16 -4.16
N ASP A 185 -17.34 4.96 -5.34
CA ASP A 185 -18.26 5.91 -5.95
C ASP A 185 -19.49 6.16 -5.07
N GLN A 186 -20.03 5.11 -4.42
CA GLN A 186 -21.10 5.28 -3.42
C GLN A 186 -20.64 6.08 -2.20
N LEU A 187 -19.37 5.93 -1.81
CA LEU A 187 -18.79 6.58 -0.63
C LEU A 187 -18.31 8.02 -0.87
N ASN A 188 -18.29 8.50 -2.11
CA ASN A 188 -17.81 9.85 -2.44
C ASN A 188 -18.56 10.98 -1.71
N TYR A 189 -19.82 10.74 -1.33
CA TYR A 189 -20.66 11.71 -0.62
C TYR A 189 -20.54 11.62 0.92
N TYR A 190 -19.67 10.75 1.43
CA TYR A 190 -19.54 10.47 2.86
C TYR A 190 -18.21 11.03 3.37
N ASN A 191 -18.31 11.85 4.42
CA ASN A 191 -17.15 12.42 5.09
C ASN A 191 -16.60 11.43 6.14
N MET A 192 -16.01 10.34 5.66
CA MET A 192 -15.36 9.32 6.49
C MET A 192 -14.05 8.86 5.85
N ASP A 193 -13.21 8.25 6.67
CA ASP A 193 -12.00 7.59 6.21
C ASP A 193 -12.33 6.28 5.52
N LYS A 194 -11.71 6.07 4.36
CA LYS A 194 -12.00 4.97 3.45
C LYS A 194 -10.74 4.12 3.36
N TYR A 195 -10.73 2.98 4.03
CA TYR A 195 -9.62 2.04 4.06
C TYR A 195 -9.76 1.04 2.90
N ILE A 196 -8.77 1.02 2.02
CA ILE A 196 -8.73 0.14 0.86
C ILE A 196 -7.56 -0.85 0.99
N PHE A 197 -7.77 -2.07 0.50
CA PHE A 197 -6.74 -3.12 0.57
C PHE A 197 -5.56 -2.80 -0.35
N TYR A 198 -5.85 -2.43 -1.60
CA TYR A 198 -4.87 -1.99 -2.58
C TYR A 198 -5.42 -0.79 -3.35
N PHE A 199 -4.54 0.15 -3.67
CA PHE A 199 -4.83 1.27 -4.55
C PHE A 199 -4.76 0.84 -6.03
N MET A 200 -3.83 -0.06 -6.36
CA MET A 200 -3.73 -0.75 -7.65
C MET A 200 -3.60 -2.26 -7.44
N SER A 201 -4.30 -3.06 -8.24
CA SER A 201 -4.23 -4.51 -8.14
C SER A 201 -2.83 -5.05 -8.51
N LYS A 202 -2.46 -6.23 -7.98
CA LYS A 202 -1.17 -6.89 -8.30
C LYS A 202 -0.98 -7.11 -9.80
N ASN A 203 -2.06 -7.38 -10.53
CA ASN A 203 -2.05 -7.55 -11.99
C ASN A 203 -1.75 -6.23 -12.71
N VAL A 204 -2.34 -5.13 -12.26
CA VAL A 204 -2.08 -3.80 -12.81
C VAL A 204 -0.63 -3.42 -12.55
N ILE A 205 -0.13 -3.56 -11.32
CA ILE A 205 1.27 -3.29 -10.97
C ILE A 205 2.23 -4.11 -11.82
N SER A 206 1.97 -5.41 -11.99
CA SER A 206 2.88 -6.30 -12.71
C SER A 206 2.96 -6.04 -14.22
N ASN A 207 1.88 -5.48 -14.79
CA ASN A 207 1.77 -5.21 -16.22
C ASN A 207 2.05 -3.75 -16.59
N MET A 208 2.08 -2.84 -15.62
CA MET A 208 2.35 -1.43 -15.85
C MET A 208 3.83 -1.09 -15.72
N ASN A 209 4.22 0.00 -16.40
CA ASN A 209 5.56 0.60 -16.30
C ASN A 209 5.52 1.91 -15.50
N PHE A 210 4.65 2.03 -14.50
CA PHE A 210 4.29 3.31 -13.88
C PHE A 210 5.52 4.06 -13.35
N PHE A 211 6.26 3.47 -12.41
CA PHE A 211 7.47 4.10 -11.87
C PHE A 211 8.66 4.04 -12.83
N GLN A 212 8.70 3.11 -13.78
CA GLN A 212 9.73 3.11 -14.83
C GLN A 212 9.59 4.35 -15.74
N VAL A 213 8.38 4.71 -16.13
CA VAL A 213 8.09 5.90 -16.94
C VAL A 213 8.44 7.17 -16.15
N ILE A 214 8.06 7.23 -14.87
CA ILE A 214 8.42 8.35 -13.99
C ILE A 214 9.94 8.46 -13.85
N ASN A 215 10.64 7.34 -13.59
CA ASN A 215 12.10 7.32 -13.49
C ASN A 215 12.77 7.83 -14.77
N LEU A 216 12.28 7.40 -15.94
CA LEU A 216 12.78 7.86 -17.23
C LEU A 216 12.57 9.37 -17.44
N ALA A 217 11.41 9.89 -17.01
CA ALA A 217 11.12 11.32 -17.08
C ALA A 217 12.06 12.13 -16.18
N LEU A 218 12.27 11.69 -14.92
CA LEU A 218 13.20 12.30 -13.97
C LEU A 218 14.63 12.30 -14.52
N TYR A 219 15.11 11.16 -15.01
CA TYR A 219 16.43 11.03 -15.63
C TYR A 219 16.61 11.98 -16.82
N LYS A 220 15.58 12.12 -17.65
CA LYS A 220 15.57 13.04 -18.81
C LYS A 220 15.23 14.49 -18.46
N LYS A 221 15.12 14.82 -17.16
CA LYS A 221 14.74 16.15 -16.66
C LYS A 221 13.46 16.69 -17.33
N LYS A 222 12.46 15.82 -17.48
CA LYS A 222 11.15 16.15 -18.04
C LYS A 222 10.20 16.55 -16.94
N ASN A 223 9.31 17.47 -17.25
CA ASN A 223 8.24 17.85 -16.36
C ASN A 223 7.19 16.73 -16.30
N LEU A 224 6.65 16.51 -15.11
CA LEU A 224 5.58 15.56 -14.86
C LEU A 224 4.28 16.30 -14.61
N TRP A 225 3.22 15.87 -15.29
CA TRP A 225 1.87 16.41 -15.14
C TRP A 225 0.94 15.30 -14.65
N LEU A 226 0.06 15.64 -13.71
CA LEU A 226 -0.95 14.72 -13.21
C LEU A 226 -2.32 15.15 -13.72
N TYR A 227 -2.87 14.39 -14.67
CA TYR A 227 -4.22 14.61 -15.18
C TYR A 227 -5.23 14.00 -14.21
N ASN A 228 -6.07 14.82 -13.58
CA ASN A 228 -7.03 14.35 -12.59
C ASN A 228 -8.18 15.32 -12.36
N LYS A 229 -9.21 14.89 -11.62
CA LYS A 229 -10.39 15.70 -11.31
C LYS A 229 -10.32 16.40 -9.95
N GLY A 230 -9.14 16.46 -9.32
CA GLY A 230 -8.96 16.94 -7.96
C GLY A 230 -9.54 16.02 -6.88
N ASP A 231 -9.80 14.75 -7.22
CA ASP A 231 -10.44 13.78 -6.34
C ASP A 231 -9.49 13.19 -5.27
N GLU A 232 -10.04 12.39 -4.35
CA GLU A 232 -9.25 11.73 -3.29
C GLU A 232 -8.13 10.83 -3.88
N TYR A 233 -8.31 10.28 -5.09
CA TYR A 233 -7.30 9.50 -5.80
C TYR A 233 -6.07 10.35 -6.14
N ALA A 234 -6.29 11.54 -6.71
CA ALA A 234 -5.22 12.47 -7.05
C ALA A 234 -4.45 12.94 -5.81
N GLN A 235 -5.17 13.25 -4.72
CA GLN A 235 -4.55 13.66 -3.47
C GLN A 235 -3.67 12.55 -2.87
N TYR A 236 -4.14 11.30 -2.93
CA TYR A 236 -3.35 10.14 -2.52
C TYR A 236 -2.06 10.00 -3.35
N LEU A 237 -2.16 10.07 -4.69
CA LEU A 237 -0.99 9.98 -5.57
C LEU A 237 0.01 11.11 -5.31
N LYS A 238 -0.45 12.35 -5.12
CA LYS A 238 0.42 13.48 -4.78
C LYS A 238 1.18 13.25 -3.48
N LYS A 239 0.53 12.67 -2.45
CA LYS A 239 1.19 12.30 -1.19
C LYS A 239 2.32 11.27 -1.42
N ILE A 240 2.10 10.30 -2.30
CA ILE A 240 3.14 9.33 -2.68
C ILE A 240 4.27 10.02 -3.44
N PHE A 241 3.96 10.82 -4.46
CA PHE A 241 4.98 11.52 -5.25
C PHE A 241 5.84 12.46 -4.40
N TRP A 242 5.21 13.21 -3.49
CA TRP A 242 5.93 14.07 -2.55
C TRP A 242 6.89 13.28 -1.64
N LYS A 243 6.47 12.12 -1.13
CA LYS A 243 7.34 11.22 -0.35
C LYS A 243 8.60 10.85 -1.12
N TYR A 244 8.47 10.60 -2.43
CA TYR A 244 9.59 10.29 -3.32
C TYR A 244 10.27 11.52 -3.95
N GLN A 245 9.97 12.74 -3.47
CA GLN A 245 10.54 13.99 -3.98
C GLN A 245 10.31 14.15 -5.49
N ILE A 246 9.15 13.72 -5.97
CA ILE A 246 8.74 13.81 -7.37
C ILE A 246 7.87 15.05 -7.51
N ASP A 247 8.40 16.08 -8.17
CA ASP A 247 7.67 17.31 -8.39
C ASP A 247 6.68 17.17 -9.55
N ILE A 248 5.43 17.53 -9.29
CA ILE A 248 4.37 17.64 -10.29
C ILE A 248 4.21 19.12 -10.62
N GLU A 249 4.54 19.50 -11.85
CA GLU A 249 4.59 20.90 -12.27
C GLU A 249 3.20 21.51 -12.44
N ARG A 250 2.24 20.71 -12.93
CA ARG A 250 0.85 21.14 -13.15
C ARG A 250 -0.16 20.05 -12.83
N ASP A 251 -1.27 20.51 -12.28
CA ASP A 251 -2.50 19.76 -12.01
C ASP A 251 -3.52 20.16 -13.09
N LEU A 252 -3.94 19.20 -13.93
CA LEU A 252 -4.80 19.46 -15.09
C LEU A 252 -6.07 18.61 -15.04
#